data_AF-C6L1L5-F1
#
_entry.id   AF-C6L1L5-F1
#
_cell.length_a   1.000
_cell.length_b   1.000
_cell.length_c   1.000
_cell.angle_alpha   90.00
_cell.angle_beta   90.00
_cell.angle_gamma   90.00
#
_symmetry.space_group_name_H-M   'P 1'
#
loop_
_entity.id
_entity.type
_entity.pdbx_description
1 polymer ?
#
loop_
_entity_poly.entity_id
_entity_poly.type
_entity_poly.pdbx_seq_one_letter_code
_entity_poly.pdbx_strand_id
1 'polypeptide(L)' 'YAGNMVVVEVPKLGKEAATKAIKEWGQPKSKITHLVFCTTSGVDMPSADYQLTKLLGLRPSVKRLMMY' A
#
# COMPACT_ATOMS: atom_id res chain seq x y z
N TYR A 1 -8.50 -20.31 9.81
CA TYR A 1 -7.40 -20.43 8.82
C TYR A 1 -7.49 -19.45 7.63
N ALA A 2 -8.62 -18.80 7.34
CA ALA A 2 -8.73 -17.85 6.21
C ALA A 2 -8.15 -16.43 6.49
N GLY A 3 -8.12 -15.98 7.75
CA GLY A 3 -7.68 -14.62 8.08
C GLY A 3 -6.21 -14.32 7.78
N ASN A 4 -5.33 -15.33 7.78
CA ASN A 4 -3.89 -15.14 7.61
C ASN A 4 -3.45 -14.97 6.14
N MET A 5 -4.28 -15.41 5.18
CA MET A 5 -3.97 -15.33 3.75
C MET A 5 -4.26 -13.95 3.17
N VAL A 6 -5.36 -13.33 3.61
CA VAL A 6 -5.83 -12.02 3.12
C VAL A 6 -4.84 -10.90 3.47
N VAL A 7 -4.20 -11.00 4.64
CA VAL A 7 -3.22 -10.03 5.15
C VAL A 7 -2.00 -9.89 4.23
N VAL A 8 -1.57 -10.98 3.60
CA VAL A 8 -0.36 -11.01 2.76
C VAL A 8 -0.68 -10.67 1.30
N GLU A 9 -1.84 -11.11 0.80
CA GLU A 9 -2.18 -10.97 -0.61
C GLU A 9 -2.70 -9.57 -0.96
N VAL A 10 -3.41 -8.90 -0.04
CA VAL A 10 -3.92 -7.54 -0.27
C VAL A 10 -2.79 -6.52 -0.52
N PRO A 11 -1.72 -6.42 0.30
CA PRO A 11 -0.60 -5.53 0.03
C PRO A 11 0.18 -5.88 -1.24
N LYS A 12 0.29 -7.18 -1.59
CA LYS A 12 0.95 -7.61 -2.83
C LYS A 12 0.19 -7.16 -4.07
N LEU A 13 -1.13 -7.37 -4.10
CA LEU A 13 -1.98 -6.88 -5.18
C LEU A 13 -1.89 -5.35 -5.30
N GLY A 14 -1.96 -4.66 -4.17
CA GLY A 14 -1.78 -3.21 -4.11
C GLY A 14 -0.41 -2.75 -4.66
N LYS A 15 0.67 -3.49 -4.37
CA LYS A 15 2.01 -3.21 -4.88
C LYS A 15 2.05 -3.32 -6.40
N GLU A 16 1.50 -4.37 -6.98
CA GLU A 16 1.49 -4.57 -8.43
C GLU A 16 0.70 -3.47 -9.14
N ALA A 17 -0.50 -3.17 -8.64
CA ALA A 17 -1.34 -2.10 -9.18
C ALA A 17 -0.65 -0.73 -9.08
N ALA A 18 -0.15 -0.38 -7.90
CA ALA A 18 0.55 0.88 -7.68
C ALA A 18 1.84 1.00 -8.51
N THR A 19 2.58 -0.10 -8.70
CA THR A 19 3.79 -0.08 -9.54
C THR A 19 3.46 0.22 -11.00
N LYS A 20 2.38 -0.35 -11.54
CA LYS A 20 1.90 -0.04 -12.89
C LYS A 20 1.46 1.42 -13.01
N ALA A 21 0.66 1.91 -12.07
CA ALA A 21 0.19 3.30 -12.06
C ALA A 21 1.35 4.31 -11.92
N ILE A 22 2.33 4.05 -11.07
CA ILE A 22 3.54 4.89 -10.93
C ILE A 22 4.35 4.89 -12.23
N LYS A 23 4.47 3.74 -12.90
CA LYS A 23 5.17 3.63 -14.18
C LYS A 23 4.45 4.43 -15.28
N GLU A 24 3.12 4.36 -15.34
CA GLU A 24 2.29 5.15 -16.25
C GLU A 24 2.40 6.66 -15.96
N TRP A 25 2.42 7.03 -14.67
CA TRP A 25 2.59 8.42 -14.25
C TRP A 25 3.94 9.02 -14.66
N GLY A 26 4.99 8.19 -14.78
CA GLY A 26 6.31 8.59 -15.31
C GLY A 26 7.14 9.51 -14.40
N GLN A 27 6.64 9.84 -13.21
CA GLN A 27 7.33 10.67 -12.22
C GLN A 27 8.07 9.82 -11.18
N PRO A 28 9.09 10.38 -10.52
CA PRO A 28 9.79 9.65 -9.48
C PRO A 28 8.89 9.42 -8.26
N LYS A 29 8.98 8.22 -7.68
CA LYS A 29 8.26 7.83 -6.45
C LYS A 29 8.47 8.78 -5.27
N SER A 30 9.59 9.51 -5.27
CA SER A 30 9.92 10.53 -4.26
C SER A 30 8.94 11.70 -4.20
N LYS A 31 8.16 11.94 -5.28
CA LYS A 31 7.11 12.96 -5.33
C LYS A 31 5.79 12.51 -4.69
N ILE A 32 5.66 11.24 -4.32
CA ILE A 32 4.48 10.75 -3.61
C ILE A 32 4.52 11.31 -2.19
N THR A 33 3.50 12.08 -1.83
CA THR A 33 3.38 12.76 -0.52
C THR A 33 2.37 12.09 0.39
N HIS A 34 1.35 11.47 -0.18
CA HIS A 34 0.25 10.84 0.54
C HIS A 34 -0.04 9.45 -0.05
N LEU A 35 -0.35 8.50 0.83
CA LEU A 35 -0.89 7.18 0.48
C LEU A 35 -2.22 7.02 1.19
N VAL A 36 -3.29 6.83 0.41
CA VAL A 36 -4.62 6.47 0.92
C VAL A 36 -4.88 5.03 0.52
N PHE A 37 -5.15 4.17 1.50
CA PHE A 37 -5.45 2.76 1.28
C PHE A 37 -6.81 2.43 1.88
N CYS A 38 -7.62 1.66 1.16
CA CYS A 38 -8.93 1.21 1.60
C CYS A 38 -9.03 -0.29 1.33
N THR A 39 -9.36 -1.07 2.35
CA THR A 39 -9.69 -2.49 2.19
C THR A 39 -10.82 -2.87 3.13
N THR A 40 -11.79 -3.60 2.62
CA THR A 40 -12.85 -4.22 3.43
C THR A 40 -12.40 -5.55 4.04
N SER A 41 -11.18 -5.99 3.74
CA SER A 41 -10.70 -7.37 3.92
C SER A 41 -9.92 -7.61 5.21
N GLY A 42 -10.34 -6.97 6.30
CA GLY A 42 -9.77 -7.17 7.64
C GLY A 42 -8.89 -6.01 8.13
N VAL A 43 -8.84 -5.88 9.46
CA VAL A 43 -8.05 -4.87 10.18
C VAL A 43 -6.82 -5.58 10.75
N ASP A 44 -5.64 -5.26 10.22
CA ASP A 44 -4.36 -5.81 10.70
C ASP A 44 -3.43 -4.69 11.21
N MET A 45 -2.49 -5.04 12.09
CA MET A 45 -1.49 -4.13 12.64
C MET A 45 -0.09 -4.78 12.62
N PRO A 46 0.85 -4.29 11.81
CA PRO A 46 0.78 -3.05 11.01
C PRO A 46 -0.12 -3.16 9.78
N SER A 47 -0.91 -2.11 9.57
CA SER A 47 -1.95 -2.03 8.54
C SER A 47 -1.41 -2.08 7.11
N ALA A 48 -2.29 -2.44 6.16
CA ALA A 48 -1.92 -2.69 4.76
C ALA A 48 -1.25 -1.49 4.06
N ASP A 49 -1.62 -0.26 4.43
CA ASP A 49 -0.96 0.98 3.99
C ASP A 49 0.53 1.00 4.39
N TYR A 50 0.86 0.60 5.62
CA TYR A 50 2.25 0.51 6.09
C TYR A 50 3.04 -0.51 5.27
N GLN A 51 2.48 -1.71 5.11
CA GLN A 51 3.13 -2.78 4.35
C GLN A 51 3.35 -2.35 2.90
N LEU A 52 2.36 -1.68 2.28
CA LEU A 52 2.47 -1.17 0.92
C LEU A 52 3.56 -0.10 0.78
N THR A 53 3.70 0.83 1.74
CA THR A 53 4.80 1.82 1.70
C THR A 53 6.18 1.17 1.68
N LYS A 54 6.37 0.09 2.46
CA LYS A 54 7.62 -0.70 2.46
C LYS A 54 7.84 -1.42 1.14
N LEU A 55 6.81 -2.07 0.62
CA LEU A 55 6.88 -2.82 -0.64
C LEU A 55 7.18 -1.95 -1.86
N LEU A 56 6.70 -0.70 -1.86
CA LEU A 56 6.92 0.26 -2.95
C LEU A 56 8.23 1.05 -2.81
N GLY A 57 8.86 1.01 -1.63
CA GLY A 57 10.05 1.80 -1.31
C GLY A 57 9.75 3.30 -1.20
N LEU A 58 8.60 3.65 -0.62
CA LEU A 58 8.22 5.05 -0.44
C LEU A 58 9.02 5.70 0.69
N ARG A 59 9.09 7.04 0.66
CA ARG A 59 9.77 7.79 1.72
C ARG A 59 9.06 7.59 3.07
N PRO A 60 9.80 7.50 4.18
CA PRO A 60 9.19 7.42 5.52
C PRO A 60 8.30 8.62 5.86
N SER A 61 8.51 9.77 5.21
CA SER A 61 7.74 11.00 5.39
C SER A 61 6.39 11.01 4.68
N VAL A 62 6.05 9.98 3.90
CA VAL A 62 4.76 9.89 3.22
C VAL A 62 3.65 9.78 4.26
N LYS A 63 2.65 10.65 4.18
CA LYS A 63 1.49 10.62 5.06
C LYS A 63 0.58 9.47 4.65
N ARG A 64 0.25 8.59 5.59
CA ARG A 64 -0.57 7.41 5.32
C ARG A 64 -1.95 7.58 5.94
N LEU A 65 -2.97 7.21 5.19
CA LEU A 65 -4.35 7.15 5.64
C LEU A 65 -4.92 5.77 5.30
N MET A 66 -5.34 5.03 6.32
CA MET A 66 -6.11 3.80 6.16
C MET A 66 -7.59 4.16 6.32
N MET A 67 -8.41 3.88 5.30
CA MET A 67 -9.86 3.97 5.38
C MET A 67 -10.40 2.63 5.87
N TYR A 68 -11.25 2.68 6.90
CA TYR A 68 -11.95 1.54 7.50
C TYR A 68 -13.40 1.51 7.04
#